data_AF-A0A914Q9D5-F1
#
_entry.id   AF-A0A914Q9D5-F1
#
_cell.length_a   1.000
_cell.length_b   1.000
_cell.length_c   1.000
_cell.angle_alpha   90.00
_cell.angle_beta   90.00
_cell.angle_gamma   90.00
#
_symmetry.space_group_name_H-M   'P 1'
#
loop_
_entity.id
_entity.type
_entity.pdbx_description
1 polymer ?
#
loop_
_entity_poly.entity_id
_entity_poly.type
_entity_poly.pdbx_seq_one_letter_code
_entity_poly.pdbx_strand_id
1 'polypeptide(L)'
;MQILDDLSQEAKRYQPNAITRFVQNKLNYINDKFMITAINIENCGVFNSLTKPCKLDFVGLRTNYGVIYKSGDDLRQDGMVLQLVRLMNDLWLRENLDLRMLTYRVLPTGKNKGLIELVQNCKTLREVQTFLSDRPTDVFKNESIKNWIGRYNASEFEHRTAFDNFTRSCAGWCVATYVLGIRDRHNDNILISESGHTFHIDFGKYMGDSQTAMGINRDRAPFISIIF
;
A
#
# COMPACT_ATOMS: atom_id res chain seq x y z
N MET A 1 -18.92 6.30 7.93
CA MET A 1 -20.00 6.31 8.94
C MET A 1 -20.79 5.03 8.82
N GLN A 2 -21.60 4.79 7.78
CA GLN A 2 -22.42 3.57 7.65
C GLN A 2 -21.74 2.24 8.04
N ILE A 3 -20.50 1.90 7.65
CA ILE A 3 -19.88 0.63 8.10
C ILE A 3 -19.36 0.65 9.53
N LEU A 4 -18.88 1.79 10.04
CA LEU A 4 -18.56 1.91 11.45
C LEU A 4 -19.84 2.00 12.30
N ASP A 5 -20.91 2.58 11.76
CA ASP A 5 -22.23 2.65 12.35
C ASP A 5 -22.97 1.31 12.23
N ASP A 6 -22.79 0.53 11.17
CA ASP A 6 -23.32 -0.82 10.98
C ASP A 6 -22.50 -1.78 11.85
N LEU A 7 -21.16 -1.69 11.86
CA LEU A 7 -20.32 -2.44 12.80
C LEU A 7 -20.60 -2.03 14.24
N SER A 8 -20.92 -0.77 14.55
CA SER A 8 -21.26 -0.27 15.89
C SER A 8 -22.70 -0.60 16.30
N GLN A 9 -23.67 -0.51 15.39
CA GLN A 9 -25.08 -0.88 15.62
C GLN A 9 -25.24 -2.40 15.66
N GLU A 10 -24.57 -3.16 14.80
CA GLU A 10 -24.48 -4.62 14.87
C GLU A 10 -23.66 -5.05 16.07
N ALA A 11 -22.62 -4.31 16.48
CA ALA A 11 -21.91 -4.59 17.72
C ALA A 11 -22.73 -4.36 18.98
N LYS A 12 -23.69 -3.43 18.92
CA LYS A 12 -24.68 -3.22 19.98
C LYS A 12 -25.82 -4.25 19.93
N ARG A 13 -26.10 -4.85 18.76
CA ARG A 13 -27.17 -5.84 18.57
C ARG A 13 -26.75 -7.28 18.83
N TYR A 14 -25.48 -7.61 18.59
CA TYR A 14 -24.96 -8.96 18.69
C TYR A 14 -23.92 -9.06 19.80
N GLN A 15 -23.88 -10.21 20.48
CA GLN A 15 -22.80 -10.55 21.40
C GLN A 15 -21.44 -10.36 20.71
N PRO A 16 -20.37 -9.99 21.45
CA PRO A 16 -19.03 -9.71 20.90
C PRO A 16 -18.54 -10.75 19.88
N ASN A 17 -18.93 -12.02 20.07
CA ASN A 17 -18.55 -13.14 19.22
C ASN A 17 -19.11 -13.10 17.78
N ALA A 18 -20.27 -12.46 17.54
CA ALA A 18 -20.90 -12.48 16.20
C ALA A 18 -20.29 -11.45 15.24
N ILE A 19 -19.92 -10.26 15.74
CA ILE A 19 -19.21 -9.23 14.97
C ILE A 19 -17.85 -9.78 14.54
N THR A 20 -17.12 -10.39 15.49
CA THR A 20 -15.83 -11.03 15.23
C THR A 20 -15.98 -12.07 14.14
N ARG A 21 -17.06 -12.87 14.13
CA ARG A 21 -17.30 -13.90 13.11
C ARG A 21 -17.65 -13.32 11.72
N PHE A 22 -18.46 -12.26 11.65
CA PHE A 22 -18.76 -11.59 10.39
C PHE A 22 -17.51 -10.93 9.77
N VAL A 23 -16.76 -10.21 10.60
CA VAL A 23 -15.49 -9.58 10.20
C VAL A 23 -14.47 -10.64 9.82
N GLN A 24 -14.38 -11.74 10.58
CA GLN A 24 -13.52 -12.89 10.27
C GLN A 24 -13.83 -13.47 8.89
N ASN A 25 -15.11 -13.67 8.56
CA ASN A 25 -15.50 -14.19 7.25
C ASN A 25 -15.02 -13.28 6.11
N LYS A 26 -15.02 -11.96 6.30
CA LYS A 26 -14.51 -11.01 5.30
C LYS A 26 -12.98 -10.96 5.28
N LEU A 27 -12.32 -11.03 6.44
CA LEU A 27 -10.86 -11.10 6.53
C LEU A 27 -10.30 -12.38 5.93
N ASN A 28 -11.01 -13.51 6.00
CA ASN A 28 -10.53 -14.77 5.41
C ASN A 28 -10.26 -14.68 3.90
N TYR A 29 -10.97 -13.80 3.19
CA TYR A 29 -10.70 -13.55 1.77
C TYR A 29 -9.40 -12.77 1.52
N ILE A 30 -8.87 -12.12 2.55
CA ILE A 30 -7.58 -11.44 2.53
C ILE A 30 -6.55 -12.38 3.13
N ASN A 31 -6.71 -12.79 4.39
CA ASN A 31 -5.82 -13.66 5.12
C ASN A 31 -6.61 -14.77 5.86
N ASP A 32 -6.75 -15.92 5.21
CA ASP A 32 -7.45 -17.11 5.70
C ASP A 32 -6.79 -17.77 6.93
N LYS A 33 -5.50 -17.49 7.15
CA LYS A 33 -4.73 -18.00 8.29
C LYS A 33 -4.81 -17.11 9.53
N PHE A 34 -5.32 -15.89 9.41
CA PHE A 34 -5.39 -14.96 10.52
C PHE A 34 -6.70 -15.13 11.30
N MET A 35 -6.60 -15.43 12.58
CA MET A 35 -7.76 -15.53 13.48
C MET A 35 -7.86 -14.29 14.34
N ILE A 36 -8.98 -13.58 14.23
CA ILE A 36 -9.30 -12.39 15.01
C ILE A 36 -9.71 -12.83 16.42
N THR A 37 -9.06 -12.27 17.43
CA THR A 37 -9.45 -12.38 18.83
C THR A 37 -10.17 -11.13 19.31
N ALA A 38 -9.76 -9.95 18.83
CA ALA A 38 -10.37 -8.67 19.17
C ALA A 38 -10.12 -7.60 18.08
N ILE A 39 -10.76 -6.45 18.22
CA ILE A 39 -10.49 -5.24 17.44
C ILE A 39 -9.72 -4.26 18.32
N ASN A 40 -8.58 -3.75 17.84
CA ASN A 40 -7.80 -2.73 18.52
C ASN A 40 -8.31 -1.35 18.14
N ILE A 41 -9.27 -0.84 18.93
CA ILE A 41 -9.98 0.42 18.65
C ILE A 41 -9.01 1.62 18.68
N GLU A 42 -8.01 1.61 19.56
CA GLU A 42 -7.05 2.71 19.71
C GLU A 42 -6.17 2.89 18.46
N ASN A 43 -5.85 1.80 17.77
CA ASN A 43 -5.07 1.82 16.54
C ASN A 43 -5.92 2.01 15.28
N CYS A 44 -7.25 1.97 15.41
CA CYS A 44 -8.16 2.31 14.31
C CYS A 44 -8.19 3.82 14.09
N GLY A 45 -8.51 4.24 12.87
CA GLY A 45 -8.51 5.65 12.53
C GLY A 45 -8.99 5.94 11.12
N VAL A 46 -8.90 7.19 10.72
CA VAL A 46 -9.26 7.62 9.37
C VAL A 46 -8.05 8.31 8.74
N PHE A 47 -7.64 7.85 7.57
CA PHE A 47 -6.56 8.50 6.84
C PHE A 47 -7.01 9.87 6.33
N ASN A 48 -6.12 10.85 6.42
CA ASN A 48 -6.37 12.19 5.91
C ASN A 48 -6.15 12.24 4.39
N SER A 49 -7.13 11.75 3.63
CA SER A 49 -7.15 11.79 2.16
C SER A 49 -8.56 12.10 1.65
N LEU A 50 -8.71 12.33 0.35
CA LEU A 50 -9.99 12.73 -0.28
C LEU A 50 -11.13 11.76 0.04
N THR A 51 -10.88 10.44 -0.04
CA THR A 51 -11.90 9.41 0.20
C THR A 51 -12.01 8.96 1.65
N LYS A 52 -11.24 9.58 2.57
CA LYS A 52 -11.25 9.31 4.02
C LYS A 52 -11.33 7.80 4.37
N PRO A 53 -10.40 6.95 3.86
CA PRO A 53 -10.43 5.53 4.14
C PRO A 53 -10.22 5.25 5.64
N CYS A 54 -10.86 4.19 6.12
CA CYS A 54 -10.83 3.80 7.53
C CYS A 54 -9.74 2.74 7.74
N LYS A 55 -8.80 3.02 8.65
CA LYS A 55 -7.85 2.04 9.18
C LYS A 55 -8.55 1.20 10.24
N LEU A 56 -8.53 -0.11 10.09
CA LEU A 56 -9.00 -1.11 11.04
C LEU A 56 -7.80 -1.95 11.50
N ASP A 57 -7.62 -2.11 12.80
CA ASP A 57 -6.55 -2.93 13.38
C ASP A 57 -7.15 -4.11 14.14
N PHE A 58 -6.82 -5.32 13.73
CA PHE A 58 -7.32 -6.56 14.32
C PHE A 58 -6.24 -7.21 15.17
N VAL A 59 -6.61 -7.65 16.37
CA VAL A 59 -5.72 -8.41 17.25
C VAL A 59 -5.91 -9.88 16.91
N GLY A 60 -4.79 -10.57 16.70
CA GLY A 60 -4.77 -12.03 16.55
C GLY A 60 -4.08 -12.70 17.72
N LEU A 61 -3.87 -14.01 17.62
CA LEU A 61 -3.21 -14.79 18.67
C LEU A 61 -1.73 -14.44 18.88
N ARG A 62 -1.04 -13.98 17.83
CA ARG A 62 0.41 -13.72 17.83
C ARG A 62 0.80 -12.35 17.31
N THR A 63 0.01 -11.81 16.39
CA THR A 63 0.30 -10.54 15.72
C THR A 63 -0.99 -9.77 15.52
N ASN A 64 -0.86 -8.48 15.25
CA ASN A 64 -1.97 -7.69 14.76
C ASN A 64 -2.02 -7.77 13.22
N TYR A 65 -3.20 -7.52 12.66
CA TYR A 65 -3.44 -7.47 11.23
C TYR A 65 -4.25 -6.24 10.89
N GLY A 66 -3.63 -5.34 10.13
CA GLY A 66 -4.27 -4.08 9.73
C GLY A 66 -4.95 -4.22 8.38
N VAL A 67 -6.12 -3.61 8.25
CA VAL A 67 -6.84 -3.50 6.98
C VAL A 67 -7.36 -2.08 6.80
N ILE A 68 -7.28 -1.58 5.58
CA ILE A 68 -7.87 -0.32 5.18
C ILE A 68 -9.19 -0.63 4.49
N TYR A 69 -10.29 -0.08 5.02
CA TYR A 69 -11.56 -0.03 4.31
C TYR A 69 -11.62 1.25 3.48
N LYS A 70 -11.72 1.10 2.16
CA LYS A 70 -11.84 2.22 1.20
C LYS A 70 -13.23 2.20 0.59
N SER A 71 -13.88 3.37 0.58
CA SER A 71 -15.20 3.58 -0.01
C SER A 71 -15.14 4.82 -0.89
N GLY A 72 -15.73 4.74 -2.08
CA GLY A 72 -15.69 5.79 -3.11
C GLY A 72 -14.85 5.43 -4.33
N ASP A 73 -13.92 4.47 -4.20
CA ASP A 73 -13.00 4.07 -5.26
C ASP A 73 -13.25 2.64 -5.75
N ASP A 74 -13.10 2.42 -7.06
CA ASP A 74 -13.23 1.11 -7.67
C ASP A 74 -11.96 0.26 -7.52
N LEU A 75 -11.89 -0.50 -6.43
CA LEU A 75 -10.76 -1.36 -6.10
C LEU A 75 -10.56 -2.56 -7.04
N ARG A 76 -11.45 -2.78 -8.02
CA ARG A 76 -11.27 -3.85 -9.01
C ARG A 76 -10.02 -3.62 -9.86
N GLN A 77 -9.72 -2.36 -10.19
CA GLN A 77 -8.52 -1.99 -10.96
C GLN A 77 -7.26 -2.28 -10.15
N ASP A 78 -7.19 -1.84 -8.90
CA ASP A 78 -6.08 -2.15 -8.00
C ASP A 78 -5.87 -3.66 -7.83
N GLY A 79 -6.96 -4.41 -7.63
CA GLY A 79 -6.92 -5.86 -7.52
C GLY A 79 -6.40 -6.56 -8.77
N MET A 80 -6.72 -6.06 -9.97
CA MET A 80 -6.22 -6.59 -11.24
C MET A 80 -4.72 -6.28 -11.42
N VAL A 81 -4.30 -5.04 -11.17
CA VAL A 81 -2.89 -4.64 -11.26
C VAL A 81 -2.03 -5.49 -10.33
N LEU A 82 -2.44 -5.65 -9.06
CA LEU A 82 -1.68 -6.45 -8.09
C LEU A 82 -1.61 -7.93 -8.46
N GLN A 83 -2.64 -8.49 -9.11
CA GLN A 83 -2.58 -9.85 -9.65
C GLN A 83 -1.56 -9.98 -10.78
N LEU A 84 -1.53 -9.02 -11.71
CA LEU A 84 -0.54 -9.01 -12.79
C LEU A 84 0.88 -8.85 -12.25
N VAL A 85 1.09 -7.97 -11.26
CA VAL A 85 2.40 -7.80 -10.62
C VAL A 85 2.86 -9.09 -9.91
N ARG A 86 1.95 -9.82 -9.24
CA ARG A 86 2.26 -11.13 -8.66
C ARG A 86 2.69 -12.14 -9.72
N LEU A 87 1.97 -12.19 -10.85
CA LEU A 87 2.34 -13.05 -11.97
C LEU A 87 3.72 -12.68 -12.53
N MET A 88 4.02 -11.38 -12.70
CA MET A 88 5.35 -10.92 -13.13
C MET A 88 6.43 -11.35 -12.14
N ASN A 89 6.19 -11.21 -10.83
CA ASN A 89 7.10 -11.66 -9.80
C ASN A 89 7.36 -13.18 -9.87
N ASP A 90 6.30 -13.98 -10.04
CA ASP A 90 6.44 -15.43 -10.18
C ASP A 90 7.26 -15.82 -11.41
N LEU A 91 7.11 -15.09 -12.52
CA LEU A 91 7.91 -15.29 -13.73
C LEU A 91 9.39 -14.92 -13.49
N TRP A 92 9.67 -13.78 -12.86
CA TRP A 92 11.05 -13.39 -12.54
C TRP A 92 11.72 -14.39 -11.61
N LEU A 93 11.02 -14.87 -10.58
CA LEU A 93 11.55 -15.87 -9.65
C LEU A 93 11.87 -17.21 -10.36
N ARG A 94 11.07 -17.63 -11.35
CA ARG A 94 11.36 -18.83 -12.15
C ARG A 94 12.65 -18.70 -12.97
N GLU A 95 12.95 -17.48 -13.40
CA GLU A 95 14.21 -17.14 -14.09
C GLU A 95 15.34 -16.76 -13.11
N ASN A 96 15.20 -17.12 -11.82
CA ASN A 96 16.16 -16.86 -10.76
C ASN A 96 16.49 -15.35 -10.56
N LEU A 97 15.53 -14.48 -10.88
CA LEU A 97 15.60 -13.04 -10.72
C LEU A 97 14.68 -12.61 -9.56
N ASP A 98 15.26 -12.53 -8.36
CA ASP A 98 14.56 -12.00 -7.18
C ASP A 98 14.66 -10.47 -7.15
N LEU A 99 13.56 -9.82 -7.58
CA LEU A 99 13.39 -8.37 -7.54
C LEU A 99 12.77 -7.88 -6.23
N ARG A 100 12.64 -8.72 -5.20
CA ARG A 100 12.13 -8.33 -3.88
C ARG A 100 10.78 -7.61 -3.95
N MET A 101 9.87 -8.13 -4.78
CA MET A 101 8.56 -7.51 -4.97
C MET A 101 7.70 -7.64 -3.72
N LEU A 102 7.40 -6.51 -3.08
CA LEU A 102 6.39 -6.43 -2.04
C LEU A 102 5.03 -6.10 -2.68
N THR A 103 4.06 -7.00 -2.50
CA THR A 103 2.66 -6.78 -2.89
C THR A 103 1.74 -6.93 -1.68
N TYR A 104 0.56 -6.33 -1.75
CA TYR A 104 -0.46 -6.40 -0.70
C TYR A 104 -1.80 -6.83 -1.30
N ARG A 105 -2.70 -7.34 -0.47
CA ARG A 105 -3.99 -7.85 -0.93
C ARG A 105 -5.05 -6.76 -1.02
N VAL A 106 -5.89 -6.88 -2.05
CA VAL A 106 -7.05 -6.02 -2.27
C VAL A 106 -8.24 -6.91 -2.53
N LEU A 107 -9.33 -6.66 -1.81
CA LEU A 107 -10.59 -7.38 -1.93
C LEU A 107 -11.71 -6.38 -2.23
N PRO A 108 -12.15 -6.27 -3.49
CA PRO A 108 -13.38 -5.55 -3.82
C PRO A 108 -14.57 -6.23 -3.13
N THR A 109 -15.30 -5.51 -2.28
CA THR A 109 -16.46 -6.06 -1.56
C THR A 109 -17.80 -5.58 -2.14
N GLY A 110 -17.76 -4.64 -3.09
CA GLY A 110 -18.91 -4.16 -3.85
C GLY A 110 -18.51 -3.05 -4.82
N LYS A 111 -19.51 -2.39 -5.43
CA LYS A 111 -19.28 -1.24 -6.30
C LYS A 111 -18.59 -0.11 -5.51
N ASN A 112 -17.45 0.36 -6.00
CA ASN A 112 -16.66 1.45 -5.46
C ASN A 112 -16.32 1.30 -3.97
N LYS A 113 -16.12 0.07 -3.49
CA LYS A 113 -15.71 -0.20 -2.12
C LYS A 113 -14.97 -1.52 -1.96
N GLY A 114 -14.11 -1.60 -0.97
CA GLY A 114 -13.46 -2.84 -0.58
C GLY A 114 -12.44 -2.67 0.51
N LEU A 115 -11.67 -3.73 0.70
CA LEU A 115 -10.65 -3.85 1.73
C LEU A 115 -9.27 -3.94 1.10
N ILE A 116 -8.29 -3.31 1.73
CA ILE A 116 -6.89 -3.31 1.33
C ILE A 116 -6.07 -3.74 2.54
N GLU A 117 -5.20 -4.71 2.38
CA GLU A 117 -4.24 -5.09 3.41
C GLU A 117 -3.34 -3.91 3.77
N LEU A 118 -3.23 -3.60 5.07
CA LEU A 118 -2.31 -2.56 5.55
C LEU A 118 -0.92 -3.17 5.71
N VAL A 119 0.00 -2.74 4.85
CA VAL A 119 1.43 -2.99 5.05
C VAL A 119 1.89 -2.17 6.25
N GLN A 120 2.50 -2.83 7.23
CA GLN A 120 3.00 -2.18 8.44
C GLN A 120 4.40 -1.61 8.20
N ASN A 121 4.83 -0.69 9.08
CA ASN A 121 6.21 -0.20 9.13
C ASN A 121 6.68 0.35 7.78
N CYS A 122 5.84 1.13 7.13
CA CYS A 122 6.14 1.77 5.86
C CYS A 122 5.65 3.22 5.84
N LYS A 123 6.27 4.01 4.98
CA LYS A 123 5.95 5.41 4.75
C LYS A 123 5.93 5.71 3.27
N THR A 124 5.09 6.66 2.87
CA THR A 124 5.17 7.22 1.51
C THR A 124 6.51 7.91 1.31
N LEU A 125 7.03 7.95 0.09
CA LEU A 125 8.25 8.71 -0.20
C LEU A 125 8.07 10.20 0.14
N ARG A 126 6.86 10.74 0.02
CA ARG A 126 6.55 12.10 0.46
C ARG A 126 6.80 12.28 1.96
N GLU A 127 6.27 11.37 2.78
CA GLU A 127 6.48 11.42 4.22
C GLU A 127 7.97 11.32 4.56
N VAL A 128 8.71 10.40 3.92
CA VAL A 128 10.16 10.24 4.12
C VAL A 128 10.94 11.52 3.80
N GLN A 129 10.54 12.27 2.77
CA GLN A 129 11.15 13.56 2.44
C GLN A 129 10.89 14.62 3.50
N THR A 130 9.63 14.73 3.94
CA THR A 130 9.23 15.71 4.98
C THR A 130 9.82 15.36 6.34
N PHE A 131 10.06 14.08 6.61
CA PHE A 131 10.57 13.59 7.89
C PHE A 131 11.99 14.09 8.21
N LEU A 132 12.76 14.50 7.19
CA LEU A 132 14.16 14.90 7.32
C LEU A 132 14.39 16.38 7.01
N SER A 133 13.34 17.10 6.63
CA SER A 133 13.43 18.49 6.19
C SER A 133 12.65 19.36 7.16
N ASP A 134 13.34 20.13 8.01
CA ASP A 134 12.73 21.21 8.83
C ASP A 134 12.07 22.31 7.97
N ARG A 135 12.13 22.20 6.63
CA ARG A 135 11.54 23.13 5.68
C ARG A 135 10.77 22.38 4.56
N PRO A 136 9.50 22.74 4.27
CA PRO A 136 8.65 22.08 3.27
C PRO A 136 9.10 22.16 1.79
N THR A 137 10.21 22.86 1.48
CA THR A 137 10.57 23.24 0.11
C THR A 137 11.88 22.64 -0.41
N ASP A 138 12.51 21.71 0.31
CA ASP A 138 13.79 21.15 -0.12
C ASP A 138 13.58 20.06 -1.21
N VAL A 139 14.19 20.32 -2.36
CA VAL A 139 14.30 19.41 -3.51
C VAL A 139 14.89 18.08 -3.05
N PHE A 140 14.47 16.96 -3.66
CA PHE A 140 14.98 15.60 -3.43
C PHE A 140 16.47 15.60 -3.04
N LYS A 141 16.75 15.51 -1.74
CA LYS A 141 18.07 15.13 -1.29
C LYS A 141 18.11 13.61 -1.40
N ASN A 142 18.95 13.09 -2.29
CA ASN A 142 19.21 11.65 -2.43
C ASN A 142 19.58 10.98 -1.10
N GLU A 143 19.95 11.77 -0.09
CA GLU A 143 20.19 11.32 1.28
C GLU A 143 18.93 10.92 2.05
N SER A 144 17.74 11.39 1.69
CA SER A 144 16.53 11.12 2.50
C SER A 144 16.20 9.62 2.61
N ILE A 145 16.34 8.89 1.51
CA ILE A 145 16.09 7.44 1.48
C ILE A 145 17.19 6.69 2.22
N LYS A 146 18.46 7.08 2.02
CA LYS A 146 19.61 6.49 2.74
C LYS A 146 19.47 6.69 4.25
N ASN A 147 19.09 7.89 4.67
CA ASN A 147 18.89 8.23 6.08
C ASN A 147 17.69 7.50 6.68
N TRP A 148 16.59 7.35 5.92
CA TRP A 148 15.46 6.51 6.33
C TRP A 148 15.91 5.07 6.56
N ILE A 149 16.58 4.45 5.58
CA ILE A 149 17.09 3.07 5.70
C ILE A 149 18.05 2.96 6.89
N GLY A 150 19.01 3.89 7.03
CA GLY A 150 19.98 3.90 8.12
C GLY A 150 19.38 4.06 9.52
N ARG A 151 18.20 4.69 9.65
CA ARG A 151 17.52 4.84 10.95
C ARG A 151 16.97 3.53 11.49
N TYR A 152 16.55 2.62 10.61
CA TYR A 152 15.91 1.35 11.01
C TYR A 152 16.83 0.14 10.87
N ASN A 153 18.01 0.30 10.28
CA ASN A 153 18.94 -0.78 9.98
C ASN A 153 20.33 -0.41 10.52
N ALA A 154 20.56 -0.70 11.80
CA ALA A 154 21.71 -0.18 12.55
C ALA A 154 23.03 -0.88 12.20
N SER A 155 22.99 -2.18 11.92
CA SER A 155 24.19 -2.90 11.50
C SER A 155 24.49 -2.69 10.02
N GLU A 156 25.76 -2.74 9.64
CA GLU A 156 26.18 -2.62 8.23
C GLU A 156 25.52 -3.69 7.35
N PHE A 157 25.34 -4.90 7.90
CA PHE A 157 24.69 -6.00 7.20
C PHE A 157 23.20 -5.73 6.93
N GLU A 158 22.46 -5.28 7.95
CA GLU A 158 21.04 -4.90 7.80
C GLU A 158 20.89 -3.74 6.83
N HIS A 159 21.73 -2.70 6.97
CA HIS A 159 21.71 -1.54 6.08
C HIS A 159 21.92 -1.95 4.63
N ARG A 160 22.93 -2.78 4.36
CA ARG A 160 23.22 -3.31 3.03
C ARG A 160 22.06 -4.13 2.48
N THR A 161 21.44 -4.97 3.32
CA THR A 161 20.29 -5.80 2.94
C THR A 161 19.07 -4.94 2.60
N ALA A 162 18.76 -3.93 3.41
CA ALA A 162 17.66 -3.02 3.17
C ALA A 162 17.89 -2.15 1.91
N PHE A 163 19.13 -1.73 1.66
CA PHE A 163 19.47 -1.01 0.43
C PHE A 163 19.40 -1.90 -0.83
N ASP A 164 19.77 -3.18 -0.72
CA ASP A 164 19.58 -4.17 -1.79
C ASP A 164 18.09 -4.42 -2.06
N ASN A 165 17.27 -4.57 -1.00
CA ASN A 165 15.81 -4.65 -1.13
C ASN A 165 15.25 -3.46 -1.90
N PHE A 166 15.63 -2.24 -1.49
CA PHE A 166 15.22 -1.00 -2.14
C PHE A 166 15.56 -0.98 -3.62
N THR A 167 16.81 -1.31 -3.95
CA THR A 167 17.31 -1.28 -5.33
C THR A 167 16.55 -2.27 -6.19
N ARG A 168 16.38 -3.51 -5.70
CA ARG A 168 15.70 -4.59 -6.42
C ARG A 168 14.21 -4.32 -6.60
N SER A 169 13.52 -3.94 -5.53
CA SER A 169 12.09 -3.68 -5.57
C SER A 169 11.77 -2.44 -6.39
N CYS A 170 12.63 -1.42 -6.36
CA CYS A 170 12.51 -0.25 -7.23
C CYS A 170 12.63 -0.67 -8.69
N ALA A 171 13.64 -1.46 -9.05
CA ALA A 171 13.80 -1.96 -10.42
C ALA A 171 12.59 -2.79 -10.87
N GLY A 172 12.10 -3.70 -10.03
CA GLY A 172 10.92 -4.51 -10.33
C GLY A 172 9.65 -3.68 -10.53
N TRP A 173 9.40 -2.71 -9.65
CA TRP A 173 8.25 -1.81 -9.81
C TRP A 173 8.39 -0.89 -11.02
N CYS A 174 9.58 -0.39 -11.36
CA CYS A 174 9.82 0.39 -12.58
C CYS A 174 9.41 -0.41 -13.83
N VAL A 175 9.89 -1.65 -13.96
CA VAL A 175 9.54 -2.54 -15.08
C VAL A 175 8.05 -2.86 -15.07
N ALA A 176 7.48 -3.24 -13.92
CA ALA A 176 6.07 -3.56 -13.80
C ALA A 176 5.18 -2.39 -14.23
N THR A 177 5.43 -1.19 -13.71
CA THR A 177 4.64 -0.01 -14.09
C THR A 177 4.80 0.36 -15.55
N TYR A 178 5.98 0.15 -16.15
CA TYR A 178 6.20 0.46 -17.55
C TYR A 178 5.43 -0.50 -18.46
N VAL A 179 5.57 -1.81 -18.24
CA VAL A 179 4.89 -2.86 -19.03
C VAL A 179 3.38 -2.76 -18.88
N LEU A 180 2.91 -2.56 -17.65
CA LEU A 180 1.50 -2.35 -17.36
C LEU A 180 1.04 -0.94 -17.68
N GLY A 181 1.92 -0.07 -18.19
CA GLY A 181 1.67 1.30 -18.64
C GLY A 181 1.22 2.31 -17.57
N ILE A 182 1.35 2.04 -16.27
CA ILE A 182 0.84 2.85 -15.14
C ILE A 182 1.49 4.23 -15.06
N ARG A 183 0.71 5.31 -15.32
CA ARG A 183 1.26 6.67 -15.57
C ARG A 183 1.22 7.67 -14.41
N ASP A 184 0.49 7.43 -13.32
CA ASP A 184 0.34 8.40 -12.20
C ASP A 184 1.15 8.00 -10.95
N ARG A 185 2.48 7.93 -11.07
CA ARG A 185 3.41 7.51 -10.00
C ARG A 185 4.17 8.70 -9.41
N HIS A 186 3.58 9.33 -8.39
CA HIS A 186 4.21 10.38 -7.58
C HIS A 186 4.57 9.88 -6.17
N ASN A 187 5.32 10.67 -5.40
CA ASN A 187 5.87 10.29 -4.09
C ASN A 187 4.85 9.86 -3.03
N ASP A 188 3.59 10.25 -3.16
CA ASP A 188 2.52 9.84 -2.24
C ASP A 188 1.98 8.43 -2.58
N ASN A 189 2.19 7.96 -3.82
CA ASN A 189 1.75 6.64 -4.30
C ASN A 189 2.86 5.59 -4.28
N ILE A 190 4.05 5.96 -3.81
CA ILE A 190 5.20 5.07 -3.67
C ILE A 190 5.55 5.00 -2.20
N LEU A 191 5.55 3.80 -1.64
CA LEU A 191 5.87 3.53 -0.25
C LEU A 191 7.20 2.80 -0.15
N ILE A 192 7.87 2.98 0.98
CA ILE A 192 9.07 2.25 1.39
C ILE A 192 8.86 1.68 2.79
N SER A 193 9.17 0.39 3.00
CA SER A 193 9.18 -0.24 4.31
C SER A 193 10.46 0.05 5.09
N GLU A 194 10.45 -0.15 6.41
CA GLU A 194 11.66 -0.10 7.24
C GLU A 194 12.73 -1.12 6.81
N SER A 195 12.31 -2.24 6.21
CA SER A 195 13.19 -3.25 5.61
C SER A 195 13.70 -2.88 4.21
N GLY A 196 13.39 -1.67 3.73
CA GLY A 196 13.86 -1.12 2.46
C GLY A 196 13.05 -1.53 1.23
N HIS A 197 12.00 -2.34 1.35
CA HIS A 197 11.19 -2.73 0.18
C HIS A 197 10.33 -1.55 -0.27
N THR A 198 10.41 -1.22 -1.56
CA THR A 198 9.53 -0.25 -2.20
C THR A 198 8.34 -0.94 -2.85
N PHE A 199 7.18 -0.28 -2.79
CA PHE A 199 5.97 -0.76 -3.45
C PHE A 199 5.03 0.38 -3.78
N HIS A 200 4.23 0.18 -4.82
CA HIS A 200 3.33 1.22 -5.34
C HIS A 200 1.90 0.96 -4.85
N ILE A 201 1.15 2.03 -4.61
CA ILE A 201 -0.27 1.98 -4.22
C ILE A 201 -1.13 2.82 -5.17
N ASP A 202 -2.45 2.74 -4.97
CA ASP A 202 -3.47 3.58 -5.63
C ASP A 202 -3.38 3.57 -7.17
N PHE A 203 -3.84 2.49 -7.79
CA PHE A 203 -3.75 2.27 -9.24
C PHE A 203 -5.01 2.73 -10.01
N GLY A 204 -6.07 3.13 -9.31
CA GLY A 204 -7.42 3.33 -9.87
C GLY A 204 -7.60 4.40 -10.96
N LYS A 205 -6.59 5.23 -11.26
CA LYS A 205 -6.65 6.24 -12.34
C LYS A 205 -6.12 5.72 -13.68
N TYR A 206 -5.81 4.43 -13.79
CA TYR A 206 -5.00 3.92 -14.88
C TYR A 206 -5.74 3.68 -16.21
N MET A 207 -7.07 3.50 -16.21
CA MET A 207 -7.81 3.04 -17.41
C MET A 207 -8.94 3.99 -17.89
N GLY A 208 -8.76 5.31 -17.88
CA GLY A 208 -9.80 6.17 -18.51
C GLY A 208 -9.59 7.67 -18.52
N ASP A 209 -8.80 8.24 -17.62
CA ASP A 209 -8.59 9.69 -17.60
C ASP A 209 -7.32 10.05 -18.35
N SER A 210 -7.39 10.03 -19.68
CA SER A 210 -6.49 10.89 -20.45
C SER A 210 -6.74 12.31 -19.95
N GLN A 211 -5.83 12.87 -19.15
CA GLN A 211 -5.88 14.28 -18.79
C GLN A 211 -5.55 15.11 -20.05
N THR A 212 -6.54 15.27 -20.91
CA THR A 212 -6.52 16.29 -21.95
C THR A 212 -6.70 17.64 -21.27
N ALA A 213 -5.60 18.35 -21.03
CA ALA A 213 -5.65 19.78 -20.80
C ALA A 213 -5.69 20.46 -22.18
N MET A 214 -6.83 21.08 -22.53
CA MET A 214 -7.02 21.81 -23.80
C MET A 214 -6.72 20.99 -25.08
N GLY A 215 -7.20 19.75 -25.17
CA GLY A 215 -7.12 18.96 -26.41
C GLY A 215 -5.72 18.50 -26.83
N ILE A 216 -4.71 18.73 -25.99
CA ILE A 216 -3.34 18.25 -26.21
C ILE A 216 -3.10 17.06 -25.29
N ASN A 217 -2.70 15.92 -25.87
CA ASN A 217 -2.14 14.80 -25.11
C ASN A 217 -0.87 15.29 -24.43
N ARG A 218 -0.92 15.50 -23.10
CA ARG A 218 0.28 15.70 -22.31
C ARG A 218 0.98 14.37 -22.18
N ASP A 219 1.75 13.98 -23.19
CA ASP A 219 2.83 13.02 -23.01
C ASP A 219 3.88 13.68 -22.11
N ARG A 220 3.63 13.60 -20.79
CA ARG A 220 4.71 13.67 -19.80
C ARG A 220 5.46 12.35 -19.89
N ALA A 221 6.78 12.42 -19.68
CA ALA A 221 7.70 11.31 -19.84
C ALA A 221 7.11 9.98 -19.36
N PRO A 222 7.35 8.85 -20.06
CA PRO A 222 6.78 7.54 -19.73
C PRO A 222 7.22 7.00 -18.34
N PHE A 223 8.01 7.78 -17.60
CA PHE A 223 8.47 7.52 -16.25
C PHE A 223 8.56 8.84 -15.47
N ILE A 224 8.30 8.80 -14.17
CA ILE A 224 8.99 9.68 -13.23
C ILE A 224 10.12 8.84 -12.64
N SER A 225 11.36 9.14 -13.04
CA SER A 225 12.57 8.62 -12.39
C SER A 225 12.72 9.42 -11.11
N ILE A 226 12.00 9.02 -10.06
CA ILE A 226 12.06 9.68 -8.76
C ILE A 226 13.33 9.29 -7.98
N ILE A 227 14.17 8.40 -8.50
CA ILE A 227 15.33 7.88 -7.77
C ILE A 227 16.55 7.76 -8.67
N PHE A 228 17.02 8.85 -9.27
CA PHE A 228 18.44 9.09 -9.60
C PHE A 228 18.70 10.60 -9.64
#